data_AF-A0A8H3GLC4-F1
#
_entry.id   AF-A0A8H3GLC4-F1
#
_cell.length_a   1.000
_cell.length_b   1.000
_cell.length_c   1.000
_cell.angle_alpha   90.00
_cell.angle_beta   90.00
_cell.angle_gamma   90.00
#
_symmetry.space_group_name_H-M   'P 1'
#
loop_
_entity.id
_entity.type
_entity.pdbx_description
1 polymer ?
#
loop_
_entity_poly.entity_id
_entity_poly.type
_entity_poly.pdbx_seq_one_letter_code
_entity_poly.pdbx_strand_id
1 'polypeptide(L)'
;MATDRLAARRAELAQQYQQPASPSQDSTPYQMNAYPPQSNTNSTYGANGYGNGNGNGGTGETEMTRFYDEITAIQDLIHSYRDNITRISNLHSRSLTVTDDEALRYTTTELDSIASQTHDLSAQIKQRIQTLEANRGKVQGRDKDAWIQQTNVVKTRFVTAIQEYQQAEQQYRQRSRQRVERQVRIVKPDATQQEIDSVVNNDQGAQVFSQALMSSNRYGESRLAYREVQARHDDIKKIEKTLTELAQLFSDMSVMVAQQDETIDAIETHAAQADTAMEEGLKETDKAVDHARAARKKRWICFWISVAILCVIAIILAVVLTRAIPKNNK
;
A
#
# COMPACT_ATOMS: atom_id res chain seq x y z
N MET A 1 16.37 46.18 -23.14
CA MET A 1 15.23 46.66 -22.34
C MET A 1 14.26 45.56 -21.87
N ALA A 2 14.58 44.26 -22.03
CA ALA A 2 13.71 43.16 -21.58
C ALA A 2 14.17 42.47 -20.28
N THR A 3 15.41 42.69 -19.84
CA THR A 3 15.98 42.12 -18.61
C THR A 3 15.57 42.88 -17.34
N ASP A 4 15.22 44.16 -17.47
CA ASP A 4 14.86 45.03 -16.33
C ASP A 4 13.48 44.73 -15.75
N ARG A 5 12.53 44.32 -16.60
CA ARG A 5 11.15 44.01 -16.18
C ARG A 5 11.06 42.72 -15.37
N LEU A 6 11.99 41.79 -15.57
CA LEU A 6 12.04 40.54 -14.82
C LEU A 6 12.62 40.75 -13.41
N ALA A 7 13.57 41.68 -13.26
CA ALA A 7 14.12 42.06 -11.96
C ALA A 7 13.08 42.80 -11.11
N ALA A 8 12.31 43.72 -11.71
CA ALA A 8 11.22 44.42 -11.02
C ALA A 8 10.14 43.45 -10.49
N ARG A 9 9.74 42.46 -11.28
CA ARG A 9 8.72 41.47 -10.87
C ARG A 9 9.21 40.52 -9.76
N ARG A 10 10.52 40.26 -9.70
CA ARG A 10 11.13 39.48 -8.59
C ARG A 10 11.23 40.29 -7.30
N ALA A 11 11.45 41.60 -7.39
CA ALA A 11 11.45 42.49 -6.23
C ALA A 11 10.04 42.64 -5.61
N GLU A 12 9.00 42.68 -6.42
CA GLU A 12 7.60 42.69 -5.94
C GLU A 12 7.22 41.39 -5.20
N LEU A 13 7.65 40.23 -5.72
CA LEU A 13 7.43 38.93 -5.07
C LEU A 13 8.21 38.79 -3.75
N ALA A 14 9.38 39.42 -3.62
CA ALA A 14 10.16 39.36 -2.38
C ALA A 14 9.54 40.20 -1.25
N GLN A 15 8.84 41.30 -1.56
CA GLN A 15 8.16 42.11 -0.55
C GLN A 15 6.89 41.46 0.00
N GLN A 16 6.28 40.51 -0.72
CA GLN A 16 5.10 39.79 -0.25
C GLN A 16 5.38 38.83 0.92
N TYR A 17 6.64 38.47 1.16
CA TYR A 17 7.04 37.55 2.24
C TYR A 17 7.56 38.24 3.51
N GLN A 18 7.52 39.58 3.58
CA GLN A 18 7.95 40.34 4.75
C GLN A 18 6.82 41.21 5.29
N GLN A 19 5.83 40.57 5.90
CA GLN A 19 4.99 41.20 6.91
C GLN A 19 4.95 40.34 8.17
N PRO A 20 5.29 40.90 9.35
CA PRO A 20 5.14 40.21 10.63
C PRO A 20 3.65 40.13 11.00
N ALA A 21 3.16 38.91 11.24
CA ALA A 21 1.80 38.68 11.68
C ALA A 21 1.56 39.33 13.06
N SER A 22 0.62 40.27 13.12
CA SER A 22 0.09 40.83 14.37
C SER A 22 -0.98 39.90 14.95
N PRO A 23 -1.11 39.77 16.29
CA PRO A 23 -2.03 38.83 16.90
C PRO A 23 -3.44 39.43 16.98
N SER A 24 -4.40 38.81 16.29
CA SER A 24 -5.82 39.05 16.54
C SER A 24 -6.35 38.05 17.56
N GLN A 25 -6.75 38.61 18.71
CA GLN A 25 -7.56 37.97 19.74
C GLN A 25 -8.92 37.60 19.15
N ASP A 26 -9.29 36.33 19.18
CA ASP A 26 -10.66 35.97 19.53
C ASP A 26 -10.71 34.55 20.11
N SER A 27 -11.37 34.43 21.25
CA SER A 27 -11.31 33.30 22.16
C SER A 27 -12.67 32.62 22.28
N THR A 28 -12.77 31.35 21.89
CA THR A 28 -13.70 30.39 22.52
C THR A 28 -13.04 29.01 22.56
N PRO A 29 -13.05 28.29 23.71
CA PRO A 29 -12.23 27.11 23.91
C PRO A 29 -12.95 25.83 23.44
N TYR A 30 -12.32 25.07 22.54
CA TYR A 30 -12.67 23.66 22.34
C TYR A 30 -12.06 22.83 23.48
N GLN A 31 -12.94 22.27 24.31
CA GLN A 31 -12.59 21.36 25.40
C GLN A 31 -12.12 20.02 24.81
N MET A 32 -10.86 19.69 25.02
CA MET A 32 -10.30 18.37 24.71
C MET A 32 -10.72 17.39 25.80
N ASN A 33 -11.63 16.47 25.47
CA ASN A 33 -12.01 15.42 26.41
C ASN A 33 -10.93 14.34 26.43
N ALA A 34 -10.26 14.18 27.58
CA ALA A 34 -9.23 13.17 27.78
C ALA A 34 -9.83 11.75 27.74
N TYR A 35 -9.13 10.85 27.08
CA TYR A 35 -9.40 9.40 27.14
C TYR A 35 -9.30 8.91 28.60
N PRO A 36 -10.30 8.18 29.13
CA PRO A 36 -10.12 7.45 30.38
C PRO A 36 -9.33 6.15 30.14
N PRO A 37 -8.48 5.71 31.10
CA PRO A 37 -7.68 4.50 30.95
C PRO A 37 -8.57 3.24 31.08
N GLN A 38 -8.46 2.31 30.12
CA GLN A 38 -9.10 1.00 30.22
C GLN A 38 -8.32 0.10 31.19
N SER A 39 -8.86 -0.06 32.39
CA SER A 39 -8.53 -1.15 33.29
C SER A 39 -9.25 -2.43 32.85
N ASN A 40 -8.46 -3.49 32.69
CA ASN A 40 -8.83 -4.87 32.45
C ASN A 40 -9.73 -5.43 33.57
N THR A 41 -10.94 -5.91 33.25
CA THR A 41 -11.61 -6.96 34.02
C THR A 41 -12.49 -7.84 33.13
N ASN A 42 -12.09 -9.10 33.07
CA ASN A 42 -12.87 -10.29 32.74
C ASN A 42 -14.29 -10.25 33.35
N SER A 43 -15.34 -10.50 32.57
CA SER A 43 -16.60 -11.13 33.04
C SER A 43 -17.56 -11.46 31.90
N THR A 44 -17.70 -12.77 31.66
CA THR A 44 -18.91 -13.55 31.41
C THR A 44 -20.25 -12.81 31.29
N TYR A 45 -20.86 -12.89 30.10
CA TYR A 45 -22.31 -12.83 29.88
C TYR A 45 -22.64 -13.99 28.93
N GLY A 46 -23.56 -14.91 29.22
CA GLY A 46 -24.83 -14.73 29.92
C GLY A 46 -25.93 -14.76 28.85
N ALA A 47 -26.44 -15.96 28.59
CA ALA A 47 -27.42 -16.27 27.56
C ALA A 47 -28.68 -15.40 27.63
N ASN A 48 -29.20 -15.00 26.47
CA ASN A 48 -30.64 -14.85 26.27
C ASN A 48 -30.99 -15.21 24.84
N GLY A 49 -31.65 -16.35 24.68
CA GLY A 49 -32.22 -16.80 23.42
C GLY A 49 -33.58 -16.17 23.18
N TYR A 50 -33.81 -15.78 21.93
CA TYR A 50 -35.10 -15.90 21.27
C TYR A 50 -34.83 -16.46 19.88
N GLY A 51 -35.29 -17.69 19.65
CA GLY A 51 -35.24 -18.35 18.37
C GLY A 51 -36.40 -17.91 17.46
N ASN A 52 -36.09 -17.65 16.19
CA ASN A 52 -36.45 -18.50 15.05
C ASN A 52 -36.61 -17.62 13.78
N GLY A 53 -35.77 -17.91 12.79
CA GLY A 53 -35.77 -17.31 11.47
C GLY A 53 -34.66 -17.96 10.64
N ASN A 54 -34.93 -19.16 10.12
CA ASN A 54 -34.05 -19.92 9.22
C ASN A 54 -33.84 -19.16 7.90
N GLY A 55 -32.60 -18.87 7.50
CA GLY A 55 -32.29 -18.29 6.20
C GLY A 55 -30.88 -17.68 6.04
N ASN A 56 -29.84 -18.52 6.03
CA ASN A 56 -28.58 -18.35 5.28
C ASN A 56 -28.07 -16.91 4.99
N GLY A 57 -27.62 -16.17 6.02
CA GLY A 57 -27.02 -14.83 5.86
C GLY A 57 -25.63 -14.63 6.48
N GLY A 58 -25.14 -15.55 7.33
CA GLY A 58 -23.91 -15.33 8.12
C GLY A 58 -22.60 -15.82 7.48
N THR A 59 -22.65 -16.55 6.37
CA THR A 59 -21.46 -17.13 5.74
C THR A 59 -20.73 -16.14 4.84
N GLY A 60 -21.45 -15.25 4.14
CA GLY A 60 -20.84 -14.24 3.24
C GLY A 60 -20.00 -13.19 3.97
N GLU A 61 -20.53 -12.61 5.06
CA GLU A 61 -19.81 -11.58 5.85
C GLU A 61 -18.53 -12.15 6.50
N THR A 62 -18.57 -13.40 6.95
CA THR A 62 -17.42 -14.07 7.55
C THR A 62 -16.33 -14.38 6.52
N GLU A 63 -16.71 -14.82 5.31
CA GLU A 63 -15.75 -15.12 4.23
C GLU A 63 -15.11 -13.85 3.67
N MET A 64 -15.87 -12.75 3.55
CA MET A 64 -15.32 -11.47 3.10
C MET A 64 -14.38 -10.84 4.13
N THR A 65 -14.65 -11.00 5.43
CA THR A 65 -13.73 -10.55 6.49
C THR A 65 -12.39 -11.29 6.39
N ARG A 66 -12.43 -12.63 6.30
CA ARG A 66 -11.23 -13.46 6.12
C ARG A 66 -10.45 -13.11 4.86
N PHE A 67 -11.15 -12.75 3.80
CA PHE A 67 -10.54 -12.28 2.56
C PHE A 67 -9.73 -11.01 2.75
N TYR A 68 -10.31 -9.99 3.39
CA TYR A 68 -9.59 -8.75 3.64
C TYR A 68 -8.40 -8.94 4.59
N ASP A 69 -8.54 -9.82 5.59
CA ASP A 69 -7.43 -10.21 6.47
C ASP A 69 -6.31 -10.88 5.67
N GLU A 70 -6.65 -11.76 4.73
CA GLU A 70 -5.68 -12.44 3.86
C GLU A 70 -5.00 -11.46 2.90
N ILE A 71 -5.74 -10.51 2.31
CA ILE A 71 -5.19 -9.44 1.47
C ILE A 71 -4.17 -8.61 2.27
N THR A 72 -4.52 -8.22 3.50
CA THR A 72 -3.63 -7.45 4.38
C THR A 72 -2.37 -8.24 4.70
N ALA A 73 -2.51 -9.53 5.07
CA ALA A 73 -1.37 -10.40 5.33
C ALA A 73 -0.45 -10.54 4.11
N ILE A 74 -1.00 -10.69 2.90
CA ILE A 74 -0.22 -10.73 1.66
C ILE A 74 0.52 -9.40 1.43
N GLN A 75 -0.12 -8.25 1.69
CA GLN A 75 0.52 -6.94 1.57
C GLN A 75 1.71 -6.79 2.52
N ASP A 76 1.58 -7.24 3.77
CA ASP A 76 2.66 -7.20 4.76
C ASP A 76 3.83 -8.12 4.38
N LEU A 77 3.53 -9.30 3.83
CA LEU A 77 4.56 -10.20 3.29
C LEU A 77 5.29 -9.58 2.10
N ILE A 78 4.58 -8.89 1.20
CA ILE A 78 5.18 -8.16 0.07
C ILE A 78 6.06 -7.00 0.57
N HIS A 79 5.66 -6.28 1.62
CA HIS A 79 6.51 -5.25 2.24
C HIS A 79 7.79 -5.87 2.82
N SER A 80 7.66 -6.95 3.59
CA SER A 80 8.82 -7.68 4.15
C SER A 80 9.76 -8.20 3.05
N TYR A 81 9.19 -8.67 1.93
CA TYR A 81 9.95 -9.09 0.76
C TYR A 81 10.75 -7.93 0.15
N ARG A 82 10.17 -6.73 0.02
CA ARG A 82 10.89 -5.52 -0.44
C ARG A 82 11.98 -5.06 0.51
N ASP A 83 11.74 -5.13 1.82
CA ASP A 83 12.74 -4.81 2.82
C ASP A 83 13.95 -5.75 2.71
N ASN A 84 13.70 -7.05 2.46
CA ASN A 84 14.77 -8.00 2.20
C ASN A 84 15.54 -7.68 0.92
N ILE A 85 14.89 -7.30 -0.19
CA ILE A 85 15.57 -6.87 -1.42
C ILE A 85 16.53 -5.70 -1.12
N THR A 86 16.06 -4.72 -0.35
CA THR A 86 16.88 -3.57 0.05
C THR A 86 18.08 -4.02 0.89
N ARG A 87 17.88 -4.93 1.85
CA ARG A 87 18.95 -5.47 2.68
C ARG A 87 19.97 -6.28 1.87
N ILE A 88 19.51 -7.11 0.93
CA ILE A 88 20.36 -7.85 -0.01
C ILE A 88 21.22 -6.88 -0.82
N SER A 89 20.62 -5.83 -1.40
CA SER A 89 21.35 -4.81 -2.16
C SER A 89 22.45 -4.10 -1.34
N ASN A 90 22.15 -3.82 -0.06
CA ASN A 90 23.13 -3.24 0.86
C ASN A 90 24.26 -4.22 1.20
N LEU A 91 23.95 -5.49 1.46
CA LEU A 91 24.95 -6.54 1.75
C LEU A 91 25.82 -6.82 0.53
N HIS A 92 25.26 -6.85 -0.66
CA HIS A 92 25.98 -6.90 -1.93
C HIS A 92 26.93 -5.71 -2.11
N SER A 93 26.46 -4.50 -1.84
CA SER A 93 27.31 -3.30 -1.92
C SER A 93 28.45 -3.37 -0.88
N ARG A 94 28.18 -3.88 0.31
CA ARG A 94 29.17 -4.10 1.37
C ARG A 94 30.20 -5.17 0.96
N SER A 95 29.78 -6.29 0.38
CA SER A 95 30.72 -7.36 -0.02
C SER A 95 31.73 -6.89 -1.08
N LEU A 96 31.37 -5.90 -1.91
CA LEU A 96 32.26 -5.31 -2.91
C LEU A 96 33.27 -4.30 -2.34
N THR A 97 33.15 -3.92 -1.06
CA THR A 97 33.95 -2.84 -0.45
C THR A 97 34.74 -3.27 0.78
N VAL A 98 34.28 -4.29 1.49
CA VAL A 98 35.00 -4.83 2.66
C VAL A 98 36.25 -5.57 2.20
N THR A 99 37.38 -5.28 2.84
CA THR A 99 38.68 -5.93 2.58
C THR A 99 39.10 -6.89 3.70
N ASP A 100 38.37 -6.90 4.81
CA ASP A 100 38.60 -7.78 5.95
C ASP A 100 37.89 -9.12 5.74
N ASP A 101 38.65 -10.23 5.82
CA ASP A 101 38.15 -11.57 5.55
C ASP A 101 37.03 -11.99 6.52
N GLU A 102 37.12 -11.62 7.80
CA GLU A 102 36.11 -12.00 8.81
C GLU A 102 34.79 -11.24 8.58
N ALA A 103 34.86 -9.94 8.34
CA ALA A 103 33.71 -9.12 8.00
C ALA A 103 33.06 -9.54 6.67
N LEU A 104 33.85 -10.00 5.69
CA LEU A 104 33.33 -10.57 4.45
C LEU A 104 32.55 -11.85 4.71
N ARG A 105 33.09 -12.78 5.52
CA ARG A 105 32.40 -14.04 5.86
C ARG A 105 31.07 -13.77 6.55
N TYR A 106 31.04 -12.85 7.52
CA TYR A 106 29.80 -12.42 8.16
C TYR A 106 28.78 -11.87 7.16
N THR A 107 29.23 -10.98 6.27
CA THR A 107 28.37 -10.37 5.22
C THR A 107 27.79 -11.45 4.30
N THR A 108 28.58 -12.42 3.88
CA THR A 108 28.13 -13.53 3.02
C THR A 108 27.14 -14.44 3.74
N THR A 109 27.37 -14.79 5.01
CA THR A 109 26.41 -15.58 5.79
C THR A 109 25.08 -14.85 5.98
N GLU A 110 25.12 -13.55 6.26
CA GLU A 110 23.92 -12.73 6.37
C GLU A 110 23.16 -12.67 5.04
N LEU A 111 23.87 -12.50 3.93
CA LEU A 111 23.32 -12.50 2.57
C LEU A 111 22.64 -13.84 2.27
N ASP A 112 23.32 -14.97 2.49
CA ASP A 112 22.74 -16.30 2.24
C ASP A 112 21.48 -16.53 3.09
N SER A 113 21.47 -16.04 4.34
CA SER A 113 20.29 -16.12 5.22
C SER A 113 19.12 -15.28 4.72
N ILE A 114 19.33 -14.01 4.39
CA ILE A 114 18.27 -13.13 3.88
C ILE A 114 17.79 -13.58 2.51
N ALA A 115 18.68 -14.06 1.63
CA ALA A 115 18.30 -14.62 0.34
C ALA A 115 17.38 -15.85 0.51
N SER A 116 17.69 -16.76 1.44
CA SER A 116 16.83 -17.89 1.77
C SER A 116 15.46 -17.45 2.31
N GLN A 117 15.42 -16.51 3.25
CA GLN A 117 14.17 -15.96 3.79
C GLN A 117 13.32 -15.31 2.69
N THR A 118 13.98 -14.63 1.74
CA THR A 118 13.33 -13.99 0.60
C THR A 118 12.72 -15.02 -0.36
N HIS A 119 13.42 -16.13 -0.59
CA HIS A 119 12.89 -17.25 -1.35
C HIS A 119 11.63 -17.83 -0.67
N ASP A 120 11.68 -18.08 0.63
CA ASP A 120 10.54 -18.61 1.39
C ASP A 120 9.33 -17.67 1.37
N LEU A 121 9.57 -16.35 1.54
CA LEU A 121 8.52 -15.32 1.42
C LEU A 121 7.89 -15.34 0.02
N SER A 122 8.69 -15.48 -1.03
CA SER A 122 8.18 -15.51 -2.41
C SER A 122 7.26 -16.71 -2.65
N ALA A 123 7.62 -17.89 -2.13
CA ALA A 123 6.81 -19.09 -2.22
C ALA A 123 5.50 -18.94 -1.42
N GLN A 124 5.58 -18.36 -0.22
CA GLN A 124 4.43 -18.12 0.64
C GLN A 124 3.44 -17.13 0.00
N ILE A 125 3.93 -16.01 -0.54
CA ILE A 125 3.09 -15.02 -1.23
C ILE A 125 2.40 -15.66 -2.44
N LYS A 126 3.14 -16.40 -3.27
CA LYS A 126 2.59 -17.11 -4.43
C LYS A 126 1.47 -18.07 -4.02
N GLN A 127 1.69 -18.92 -3.01
CA GLN A 127 0.71 -19.90 -2.55
C GLN A 127 -0.57 -19.23 -2.02
N ARG A 128 -0.41 -18.14 -1.24
CA ARG A 128 -1.54 -17.38 -0.69
C ARG A 128 -2.39 -16.75 -1.80
N ILE A 129 -1.74 -16.13 -2.78
CA ILE A 129 -2.42 -15.59 -3.97
C ILE A 129 -3.15 -16.70 -4.75
N GLN A 130 -2.52 -17.85 -4.98
CA GLN A 130 -3.16 -18.99 -5.65
C GLN A 130 -4.40 -19.47 -4.89
N THR A 131 -4.37 -19.42 -3.57
CA THR A 131 -5.52 -19.77 -2.72
C THR A 131 -6.66 -18.76 -2.89
N LEU A 132 -6.35 -17.47 -2.97
CA LEU A 132 -7.36 -16.43 -3.25
C LEU A 132 -8.01 -16.63 -4.63
N GLU A 133 -7.23 -16.99 -5.65
CA GLU A 133 -7.74 -17.29 -6.99
C GLU A 133 -8.64 -18.54 -6.99
N ALA A 134 -8.23 -19.61 -6.31
CA ALA A 134 -9.03 -20.83 -6.19
C ALA A 134 -10.37 -20.61 -5.47
N ASN A 135 -10.41 -19.66 -4.53
CA ASN A 135 -11.61 -19.31 -3.77
C ASN A 135 -12.53 -18.31 -4.50
N ARG A 136 -12.14 -17.77 -5.66
CA ARG A 136 -12.93 -16.81 -6.46
C ARG A 136 -14.37 -17.27 -6.73
N GLY A 137 -14.59 -18.57 -6.91
CA GLY A 137 -15.91 -19.14 -7.20
C GLY A 137 -16.86 -19.23 -6.00
N LYS A 138 -16.38 -18.97 -4.78
CA LYS A 138 -17.18 -19.07 -3.54
C LYS A 138 -17.99 -17.81 -3.24
N VAL A 139 -17.69 -16.70 -3.91
CA VAL A 139 -18.32 -15.40 -3.71
C VAL A 139 -19.15 -15.01 -4.94
N GLN A 140 -20.31 -14.39 -4.74
CA GLN A 140 -21.24 -14.02 -5.82
C GLN A 140 -21.61 -12.53 -5.75
N GLY A 141 -22.06 -11.97 -6.89
CA GLY A 141 -22.50 -10.58 -6.97
C GLY A 141 -21.37 -9.56 -6.74
N ARG A 142 -21.69 -8.44 -6.09
CA ARG A 142 -20.79 -7.29 -5.89
C ARG A 142 -19.52 -7.64 -5.09
N ASP A 143 -19.59 -8.62 -4.20
CA ASP A 143 -18.44 -9.07 -3.42
C ASP A 143 -17.42 -9.82 -4.28
N LYS A 144 -17.87 -10.46 -5.37
CA LYS A 144 -16.98 -11.12 -6.34
C LYS A 144 -16.12 -10.11 -7.10
N ASP A 145 -16.69 -8.97 -7.47
CA ASP A 145 -15.97 -7.92 -8.18
C ASP A 145 -14.89 -7.30 -7.27
N ALA A 146 -15.24 -7.00 -6.02
CA ALA A 146 -14.29 -6.55 -5.01
C ALA A 146 -13.18 -7.59 -4.77
N TRP A 147 -13.53 -8.87 -4.69
CA TRP A 147 -12.57 -9.96 -4.53
C TRP A 147 -11.55 -9.99 -5.67
N ILE A 148 -12.02 -9.94 -6.93
CA ILE A 148 -11.18 -9.96 -8.12
C ILE A 148 -10.25 -8.75 -8.13
N GLN A 149 -10.79 -7.55 -7.92
CA GLN A 149 -10.02 -6.31 -7.94
C GLN A 149 -8.91 -6.31 -6.89
N GLN A 150 -9.22 -6.63 -5.63
CA GLN A 150 -8.24 -6.63 -4.55
C GLN A 150 -7.17 -7.72 -4.76
N THR A 151 -7.57 -8.90 -5.25
CA THR A 151 -6.61 -9.97 -5.62
C THR A 151 -5.68 -9.52 -6.76
N ASN A 152 -6.18 -8.77 -7.74
CA ASN A 152 -5.37 -8.20 -8.82
C ASN A 152 -4.36 -7.16 -8.34
N VAL A 153 -4.75 -6.33 -7.38
CA VAL A 153 -3.84 -5.35 -6.78
C VAL A 153 -2.65 -6.06 -6.13
N VAL A 154 -2.88 -7.09 -5.31
CA VAL A 154 -1.77 -7.80 -4.64
C VAL A 154 -0.92 -8.60 -5.62
N LYS A 155 -1.51 -9.22 -6.65
CA LYS A 155 -0.76 -9.87 -7.74
C LYS A 155 0.18 -8.91 -8.45
N THR A 156 -0.36 -7.77 -8.89
CA THR A 156 0.42 -6.74 -9.61
C THR A 156 1.55 -6.23 -8.74
N ARG A 157 1.27 -5.91 -7.46
CA ARG A 157 2.29 -5.47 -6.51
C ARG A 157 3.40 -6.49 -6.29
N PHE A 158 3.07 -7.78 -6.27
CA PHE A 158 4.06 -8.84 -6.13
C PHE A 158 4.89 -9.00 -7.40
N VAL A 159 4.27 -8.96 -8.59
CA VAL A 159 4.99 -8.95 -9.88
C VAL A 159 5.98 -7.79 -9.94
N THR A 160 5.57 -6.59 -9.56
CA THR A 160 6.48 -5.43 -9.48
C THR A 160 7.63 -5.66 -8.50
N ALA A 161 7.38 -6.25 -7.32
CA ALA A 161 8.43 -6.56 -6.36
C ALA A 161 9.44 -7.60 -6.90
N ILE A 162 8.98 -8.60 -7.66
CA ILE A 162 9.85 -9.57 -8.32
C ILE A 162 10.75 -8.86 -9.36
N GLN A 163 10.20 -7.93 -10.13
CA GLN A 163 10.98 -7.14 -11.10
C GLN A 163 12.02 -6.25 -10.41
N GLU A 164 11.65 -5.61 -9.30
CA GLU A 164 12.59 -4.83 -8.46
C GLU A 164 13.76 -5.71 -7.99
N TYR A 165 13.48 -6.94 -7.56
CA TYR A 165 14.54 -7.87 -7.15
C TYR A 165 15.42 -8.29 -8.33
N GLN A 166 14.84 -8.64 -9.47
CA GLN A 166 15.59 -8.97 -10.69
C GLN A 166 16.52 -7.82 -11.09
N GLN A 167 16.04 -6.58 -11.00
CA GLN A 167 16.85 -5.41 -11.31
C GLN A 167 18.01 -5.24 -10.33
N ALA A 168 17.78 -5.42 -9.03
CA ALA A 168 18.83 -5.35 -8.02
C ALA A 168 19.92 -6.41 -8.26
N GLU A 169 19.53 -7.65 -8.55
CA GLU A 169 20.44 -8.75 -8.87
C GLU A 169 21.23 -8.50 -10.17
N GLN A 170 20.58 -8.00 -11.23
CA GLN A 170 21.26 -7.64 -12.48
C GLN A 170 22.29 -6.53 -12.28
N GLN A 171 21.97 -5.51 -11.49
CA GLN A 171 22.92 -4.44 -11.16
C GLN A 171 24.12 -4.98 -10.39
N TYR A 172 23.90 -5.87 -9.43
CA TYR A 172 24.99 -6.50 -8.69
C TYR A 172 25.86 -7.39 -9.60
N ARG A 173 25.25 -8.20 -10.48
CA ARG A 173 25.97 -9.00 -11.47
C ARG A 173 26.90 -8.15 -12.34
N GLN A 174 26.42 -7.00 -12.80
CA GLN A 174 27.21 -6.08 -13.61
C GLN A 174 28.41 -5.53 -12.82
N ARG A 175 28.21 -5.14 -11.56
CA ARG A 175 29.29 -4.65 -10.69
C ARG A 175 30.33 -5.75 -10.41
N SER A 176 29.89 -6.98 -10.13
CA SER A 176 30.78 -8.13 -9.93
C SER A 176 31.59 -8.43 -11.19
N ARG A 177 30.98 -8.39 -12.38
CA ARG A 177 31.69 -8.54 -13.66
C ARG A 177 32.76 -7.45 -13.86
N GLN A 178 32.45 -6.20 -13.53
CA GLN A 178 33.44 -5.11 -13.58
C GLN A 178 34.59 -5.31 -12.59
N ARG A 179 34.34 -5.89 -11.41
CA ARG A 179 35.41 -6.25 -10.46
C ARG A 179 36.32 -7.32 -11.04
N VAL A 180 35.76 -8.41 -11.58
CA VAL A 180 36.52 -9.49 -12.24
C VAL A 180 37.38 -8.91 -13.37
N GLU A 181 36.79 -8.10 -14.24
CA GLU A 181 37.51 -7.46 -15.34
C GLU A 181 38.73 -6.65 -14.87
N ARG A 182 38.56 -5.84 -13.81
CA ARG A 182 39.67 -5.06 -13.25
C ARG A 182 40.79 -5.96 -12.73
N GLN A 183 40.44 -7.04 -12.03
CA GLN A 183 41.44 -7.98 -11.48
C GLN A 183 42.16 -8.77 -12.58
N VAL A 184 41.45 -9.18 -13.62
CA VAL A 184 42.05 -9.81 -14.79
C VAL A 184 43.06 -8.87 -15.45
N ARG A 185 42.69 -7.59 -15.65
CA ARG A 185 43.57 -6.58 -16.26
C ARG A 185 44.78 -6.21 -15.38
N ILE A 186 44.68 -6.32 -14.06
CA ILE A 186 45.83 -6.13 -13.16
C ILE A 186 46.92 -7.16 -13.46
N VAL A 187 46.52 -8.40 -13.69
CA VAL A 187 47.43 -9.53 -13.96
C VAL A 187 47.88 -9.55 -15.41
N LYS A 188 46.93 -9.40 -16.34
CA LYS A 188 47.14 -9.44 -17.79
C LYS A 188 46.59 -8.14 -18.42
N PRO A 189 47.40 -7.06 -18.49
CA PRO A 189 46.95 -5.76 -18.99
C PRO A 189 46.46 -5.77 -20.45
N ASP A 190 46.95 -6.72 -21.24
CA ASP A 190 46.62 -6.96 -22.65
C ASP A 190 45.44 -7.93 -22.85
N ALA A 191 44.72 -8.30 -21.78
CA ALA A 191 43.57 -9.20 -21.87
C ALA A 191 42.48 -8.64 -22.79
N THR A 192 42.06 -9.45 -23.76
CA THR A 192 40.97 -9.07 -24.67
C THR A 192 39.61 -9.19 -23.97
N GLN A 193 38.59 -8.50 -24.49
CA GLN A 193 37.24 -8.60 -23.92
C GLN A 193 36.70 -10.05 -23.96
N GLN A 194 37.05 -10.82 -24.99
CA GLN A 194 36.66 -12.23 -25.10
C GLN A 194 37.32 -13.11 -24.03
N GLU A 195 38.57 -12.81 -23.66
CA GLU A 195 39.25 -13.51 -22.55
C GLU A 195 38.64 -13.14 -21.19
N ILE A 196 38.29 -11.88 -20.98
CA ILE A 196 37.60 -11.45 -19.75
C ILE A 196 36.22 -12.14 -19.65
N ASP A 197 35.49 -12.17 -20.76
CA ASP A 197 34.16 -12.77 -20.83
C ASP A 197 34.21 -14.29 -20.66
N SER A 198 35.28 -14.96 -21.09
CA SER A 198 35.46 -16.38 -20.84
C SER A 198 35.78 -16.68 -19.38
N VAL A 199 36.49 -15.80 -18.67
CA VAL A 199 36.70 -15.94 -17.21
C VAL A 199 35.40 -15.70 -16.44
N VAL A 200 34.55 -14.78 -16.90
CA VAL A 200 33.29 -14.43 -16.21
C VAL A 200 32.17 -15.44 -16.48
N ASN A 201 31.97 -15.85 -17.73
CA ASN A 201 30.78 -16.60 -18.14
C ASN A 201 31.01 -18.13 -18.19
N ASN A 202 32.25 -18.61 -18.09
CA ASN A 202 32.54 -20.04 -18.10
C ASN A 202 32.44 -20.61 -16.68
N ASP A 203 31.80 -21.77 -16.51
CA ASP A 203 31.76 -22.47 -15.22
C ASP A 203 33.16 -22.72 -14.63
N GLN A 204 34.17 -22.94 -15.48
CA GLN A 204 35.57 -23.12 -15.09
C GLN A 204 36.40 -21.85 -15.25
N GLY A 205 35.77 -20.68 -15.37
CA GLY A 205 36.44 -19.41 -15.64
C GLY A 205 37.50 -19.04 -14.62
N ALA A 206 37.27 -19.33 -13.32
CA ALA A 206 38.28 -19.19 -12.29
C ALA A 206 39.50 -20.10 -12.53
N GLN A 207 39.31 -21.37 -12.89
CA GLN A 207 40.40 -22.30 -13.22
C GLN A 207 41.17 -21.88 -14.47
N VAL A 208 40.47 -21.37 -15.50
CA VAL A 208 41.11 -20.80 -16.70
C VAL A 208 42.00 -19.61 -16.31
N PHE A 209 41.53 -18.77 -15.39
CA PHE A 209 42.33 -17.68 -14.85
C PHE A 209 43.53 -18.19 -14.03
N SER A 210 43.35 -19.22 -13.19
CA SER A 210 44.46 -19.89 -12.47
C SER A 210 45.56 -20.34 -13.42
N GLN A 211 45.20 -20.94 -14.54
CA GLN A 211 46.16 -21.43 -15.53
C GLN A 211 46.90 -20.28 -16.21
N ALA A 212 46.21 -19.18 -16.52
CA ALA A 212 46.80 -17.96 -17.07
C ALA A 212 47.73 -17.24 -16.07
N LEU A 213 47.50 -17.39 -14.77
CA LEU A 213 48.39 -16.85 -13.73
C LEU A 213 49.70 -17.62 -13.63
N MET A 214 49.69 -18.94 -13.86
CA MET A 214 50.89 -19.78 -13.81
C MET A 214 51.88 -19.49 -14.95
N SER A 215 51.41 -18.96 -16.08
CA SER A 215 52.26 -18.51 -17.18
C SER A 215 52.79 -17.08 -17.01
N SER A 216 52.33 -16.34 -16.00
CA SER A 216 52.70 -14.94 -15.74
C SER A 216 53.78 -14.83 -14.66
N ASN A 217 54.81 -14.02 -14.92
CA ASN A 217 55.94 -13.78 -14.00
C ASN A 217 55.58 -12.93 -12.75
N ARG A 218 54.32 -12.49 -12.56
CA ARG A 218 53.88 -11.56 -11.49
C ARG A 218 53.23 -12.26 -10.27
N TYR A 219 53.85 -13.33 -9.79
CA TYR A 219 53.27 -14.32 -8.85
C TYR A 219 52.62 -13.76 -7.56
N GLY A 220 53.12 -12.66 -6.99
CA GLY A 220 52.61 -12.07 -5.73
C GLY A 220 51.26 -11.37 -5.87
N GLU A 221 51.13 -10.45 -6.83
CA GLU A 221 49.87 -9.73 -7.10
C GLU A 221 48.81 -10.65 -7.74
N SER A 222 49.28 -11.66 -8.47
CA SER A 222 48.45 -12.72 -9.07
C SER A 222 47.57 -13.47 -8.07
N ARG A 223 48.04 -13.72 -6.85
CA ARG A 223 47.31 -14.57 -5.88
C ARG A 223 46.12 -13.85 -5.23
N LEU A 224 46.24 -12.56 -4.97
CA LEU A 224 45.13 -11.75 -4.43
C LEU A 224 44.08 -11.50 -5.51
N ALA A 225 44.51 -11.14 -6.73
CA ALA A 225 43.62 -11.00 -7.88
C ALA A 225 42.86 -12.30 -8.17
N TYR A 226 43.52 -13.46 -8.05
CA TYR A 226 42.89 -14.76 -8.20
C TYR A 226 41.74 -15.00 -7.20
N ARG A 227 41.98 -14.76 -5.92
CA ARG A 227 40.98 -14.96 -4.87
C ARG A 227 39.76 -14.07 -5.08
N GLU A 228 39.99 -12.81 -5.44
CA GLU A 228 38.90 -11.88 -5.76
C GLU A 228 38.10 -12.37 -6.99
N VAL A 229 38.78 -12.75 -8.08
CA VAL A 229 38.12 -13.31 -9.27
C VAL A 229 37.28 -14.53 -8.92
N GLN A 230 37.84 -15.47 -8.15
CA GLN A 230 37.12 -16.67 -7.72
C GLN A 230 35.87 -16.31 -6.90
N ALA A 231 36.01 -15.43 -5.90
CA ALA A 231 34.88 -15.03 -5.05
C ALA A 231 33.78 -14.31 -5.85
N ARG A 232 34.15 -13.40 -6.77
CA ARG A 232 33.19 -12.71 -7.63
C ARG A 232 32.53 -13.66 -8.64
N HIS A 233 33.27 -14.67 -9.12
CA HIS A 233 32.75 -15.72 -10.01
C HIS A 233 31.67 -16.57 -9.33
N ASP A 234 31.95 -17.00 -8.10
CA ASP A 234 30.99 -17.75 -7.29
C ASP A 234 29.73 -16.93 -7.00
N ASP A 235 29.89 -15.64 -6.72
CA ASP A 235 28.76 -14.70 -6.58
C ASP A 235 27.94 -14.62 -7.89
N ILE A 236 28.58 -14.47 -9.05
CA ILE A 236 27.89 -14.41 -10.35
C ILE A 236 27.05 -15.66 -10.59
N LYS A 237 27.57 -16.84 -10.30
CA LYS A 237 26.82 -18.10 -10.41
C LYS A 237 25.60 -18.14 -9.50
N LYS A 238 25.74 -17.70 -8.24
CA LYS A 238 24.61 -17.60 -7.30
C LYS A 238 23.53 -16.66 -7.86
N ILE A 239 23.92 -15.49 -8.36
CA ILE A 239 23.01 -14.51 -8.97
C ILE A 239 22.28 -15.10 -10.18
N GLU A 240 22.99 -15.84 -11.05
CA GLU A 240 22.37 -16.46 -12.23
C GLU A 240 21.30 -17.49 -11.87
N LYS A 241 21.56 -18.29 -10.82
CA LYS A 241 20.55 -19.18 -10.26
C LYS A 241 19.35 -18.39 -9.74
N THR A 242 19.57 -17.36 -8.93
CA THR A 242 18.50 -16.49 -8.39
C THR A 242 17.70 -15.83 -9.52
N LEU A 243 18.35 -15.28 -10.56
CA LEU A 243 17.68 -14.68 -11.71
C LEU A 243 16.82 -15.67 -12.48
N THR A 244 17.28 -16.92 -12.59
CA THR A 244 16.50 -18.00 -13.22
C THR A 244 15.25 -18.33 -12.41
N GLU A 245 15.39 -18.46 -11.09
CA GLU A 245 14.26 -18.68 -10.18
C GLU A 245 13.26 -17.52 -10.23
N LEU A 246 13.74 -16.27 -10.23
CA LEU A 246 12.89 -15.09 -10.34
C LEU A 246 12.20 -15.00 -11.71
N ALA A 247 12.87 -15.41 -12.80
CA ALA A 247 12.25 -15.45 -14.12
C ALA A 247 11.10 -16.47 -14.18
N GLN A 248 11.29 -17.65 -13.57
CA GLN A 248 10.22 -18.64 -13.45
C GLN A 248 9.05 -18.09 -12.61
N LEU A 249 9.35 -17.51 -11.45
CA LEU A 249 8.33 -16.91 -10.58
C LEU A 249 7.58 -15.77 -11.28
N PHE A 250 8.30 -14.91 -12.00
CA PHE A 250 7.71 -13.83 -12.79
C PHE A 250 6.77 -14.38 -13.88
N SER A 251 7.19 -15.41 -14.60
CA SER A 251 6.36 -16.07 -15.61
C SER A 251 5.08 -16.65 -15.00
N ASP A 252 5.21 -17.40 -13.90
CA ASP A 252 4.06 -17.99 -13.19
C ASP A 252 3.06 -16.92 -12.74
N MET A 253 3.56 -15.82 -12.18
CA MET A 253 2.72 -14.71 -11.72
C MET A 253 2.11 -13.91 -12.87
N SER A 254 2.84 -13.70 -13.96
CA SER A 254 2.37 -12.95 -15.14
C SER A 254 1.23 -13.67 -15.85
N VAL A 255 1.28 -15.01 -15.92
CA VAL A 255 0.16 -15.82 -16.44
C VAL A 255 -1.10 -15.62 -15.60
N MET A 256 -0.99 -15.61 -14.26
CA MET A 256 -2.12 -15.36 -13.35
C MET A 256 -2.69 -13.94 -13.43
N VAL A 257 -1.90 -12.96 -13.90
CA VAL A 257 -2.37 -11.59 -14.17
C VAL A 257 -3.04 -11.52 -15.54
N ALA A 258 -2.41 -12.05 -16.59
CA ALA A 258 -2.89 -11.97 -17.97
C ALA A 258 -4.22 -12.73 -18.21
N GLN A 259 -4.49 -13.79 -17.44
CA GLN A 259 -5.76 -14.53 -17.50
C GLN A 259 -6.99 -13.69 -17.07
N GLN A 260 -6.83 -12.43 -16.64
CA GLN A 260 -7.93 -11.59 -16.14
C GLN A 260 -8.29 -10.37 -17.01
N ASP A 261 -7.64 -10.20 -18.17
CA ASP A 261 -7.90 -9.07 -19.08
C ASP A 261 -9.29 -9.08 -19.77
N GLU A 262 -10.12 -10.12 -19.59
CA GLU A 262 -11.50 -10.11 -20.11
C GLU A 262 -12.50 -9.40 -19.19
N THR A 263 -12.07 -8.83 -18.06
CA THR A 263 -12.94 -8.16 -17.06
C THR A 263 -12.49 -6.76 -16.64
N ILE A 264 -11.81 -6.01 -17.52
CA ILE A 264 -11.47 -4.59 -17.28
C ILE A 264 -12.66 -3.64 -17.59
N ASP A 265 -13.76 -4.13 -18.13
CA ASP A 265 -14.96 -3.31 -18.44
C ASP A 265 -15.79 -2.92 -17.18
N ALA A 266 -15.44 -3.49 -16.02
CA ALA A 266 -16.16 -3.26 -14.77
C ALA A 266 -15.80 -1.92 -14.10
N ILE A 267 -14.60 -1.36 -14.29
CA ILE A 267 -14.19 -0.12 -13.60
C ILE A 267 -14.96 1.10 -14.14
N GLU A 268 -15.12 1.19 -15.46
CA GLU A 268 -15.89 2.25 -16.11
C GLU A 268 -17.38 2.11 -15.75
N THR A 269 -17.88 0.89 -15.67
CA THR A 269 -19.25 0.57 -15.24
C THR A 269 -19.50 0.90 -13.76
N HIS A 270 -18.56 0.61 -12.86
CA HIS A 270 -18.73 0.86 -11.42
C HIS A 270 -18.57 2.34 -11.03
N ALA A 271 -17.69 3.10 -11.71
CA ALA A 271 -17.61 4.54 -11.55
C ALA A 271 -18.93 5.21 -11.99
N ALA A 272 -19.47 4.80 -13.14
CA ALA A 272 -20.77 5.26 -13.63
C ALA A 272 -21.93 4.92 -12.67
N GLN A 273 -21.91 3.72 -12.07
CA GLN A 273 -22.93 3.31 -11.09
C GLN A 273 -22.80 4.08 -9.75
N ALA A 274 -21.59 4.38 -9.29
CA ALA A 274 -21.36 5.16 -8.07
C ALA A 274 -21.80 6.62 -8.25
N ASP A 275 -21.53 7.23 -9.40
CA ASP A 275 -22.02 8.56 -9.76
C ASP A 275 -23.55 8.59 -9.82
N THR A 276 -24.17 7.58 -10.43
CA THR A 276 -25.63 7.47 -10.51
C THR A 276 -26.26 7.33 -9.12
N ALA A 277 -25.69 6.50 -8.24
CA ALA A 277 -26.18 6.32 -6.87
C ALA A 277 -25.98 7.58 -6.00
N MET A 278 -24.90 8.34 -6.21
CA MET A 278 -24.71 9.65 -5.57
C MET A 278 -25.76 10.67 -6.03
N GLU A 279 -26.07 10.70 -7.33
CA GLU A 279 -27.08 11.60 -7.87
C GLU A 279 -28.48 11.28 -7.33
N GLU A 280 -28.83 10.00 -7.23
CA GLU A 280 -30.09 9.55 -6.63
C GLU A 280 -30.15 9.84 -5.13
N GLY A 281 -29.06 9.60 -4.39
CA GLY A 281 -28.95 9.93 -2.98
C GLY A 281 -29.10 11.43 -2.70
N LEU A 282 -28.52 12.29 -3.54
CA LEU A 282 -28.69 13.74 -3.46
C LEU A 282 -30.16 14.13 -3.64
N LYS A 283 -30.85 13.59 -4.65
CA LYS A 283 -32.28 13.86 -4.89
C LYS A 283 -33.17 13.47 -3.70
N GLU A 284 -32.90 12.34 -3.05
CA GLU A 284 -33.67 11.93 -1.87
C GLU A 284 -33.37 12.80 -0.64
N THR A 285 -32.14 13.28 -0.48
CA THR A 285 -31.82 14.25 0.59
C THR A 285 -32.49 15.61 0.37
N ASP A 286 -32.58 16.09 -0.87
CA ASP A 286 -33.29 17.33 -1.20
C ASP A 286 -34.79 17.22 -0.91
N LYS A 287 -35.43 16.11 -1.33
CA LYS A 287 -36.84 15.84 -0.99
C LYS A 287 -37.05 15.78 0.52
N ALA A 288 -36.13 15.18 1.27
CA ALA A 288 -36.20 15.11 2.73
C ALA A 288 -36.11 16.50 3.37
N VAL A 289 -35.24 17.38 2.86
CA VAL A 289 -35.13 18.79 3.33
C VAL A 289 -36.43 19.55 3.05
N ASP A 290 -37.02 19.39 1.86
CA ASP A 290 -38.27 20.05 1.51
C ASP A 290 -39.46 19.57 2.37
N HIS A 291 -39.57 18.26 2.59
CA HIS A 291 -40.58 17.69 3.48
C HIS A 291 -40.39 18.17 4.93
N ALA A 292 -39.14 18.23 5.42
CA ALA A 292 -38.83 18.76 6.75
C ALA A 292 -39.19 20.25 6.88
N ARG A 293 -38.93 21.05 5.84
CA ARG A 293 -39.26 22.48 5.80
C ARG A 293 -40.77 22.71 5.79
N ALA A 294 -41.50 21.93 4.98
CA ALA A 294 -42.96 21.98 4.92
C ALA A 294 -43.60 21.55 6.25
N ALA A 295 -43.06 20.53 6.93
CA ALA A 295 -43.55 20.09 8.24
C ALA A 295 -43.40 21.18 9.31
N ARG A 296 -42.29 21.94 9.32
CA ARG A 296 -42.10 23.08 10.23
C ARG A 296 -43.16 24.18 10.00
N LYS A 297 -43.46 24.50 8.74
CA LYS A 297 -44.48 25.51 8.40
C LYS A 297 -45.89 25.07 8.81
N LYS A 298 -46.24 23.79 8.59
CA LYS A 298 -47.53 23.21 9.00
C LYS A 298 -47.73 23.20 10.51
N ARG A 299 -46.67 22.98 11.30
CA ARG A 299 -46.73 23.07 12.78
C ARG A 299 -47.15 24.45 13.28
N TRP A 300 -46.60 25.51 12.67
CA TRP A 300 -46.96 26.90 13.02
C TRP A 300 -48.40 27.24 12.64
N ILE A 301 -48.87 26.75 11.48
CA ILE A 301 -50.26 26.94 11.05
C ILE A 301 -51.22 26.27 12.04
N CYS A 302 -50.97 25.01 12.43
CA CYS A 302 -51.78 24.31 13.42
C CYS A 302 -51.78 25.01 14.79
N PHE A 303 -50.64 25.58 15.21
CA PHE A 303 -50.53 26.35 16.44
C PHE A 303 -51.39 27.63 16.42
N TRP A 304 -51.37 28.39 15.33
CA TRP A 304 -52.21 29.59 15.21
C TRP A 304 -53.72 29.26 15.18
N ILE A 305 -54.08 28.15 14.54
CA ILE A 305 -55.48 27.67 14.53
C ILE A 305 -55.94 27.29 15.94
N SER A 306 -55.10 26.60 16.72
CA SER A 306 -55.48 26.22 18.10
C SER A 306 -55.63 27.44 19.01
N VAL A 307 -54.75 28.44 18.89
CA VAL A 307 -54.85 29.71 19.63
C VAL A 307 -56.14 30.45 19.28
N ALA A 308 -56.50 30.53 17.99
CA ALA A 308 -57.73 31.18 17.56
C ALA A 308 -58.98 30.53 18.17
N ILE A 309 -59.04 29.19 18.21
CA ILE A 309 -60.15 28.45 18.83
C ILE A 309 -60.25 28.77 20.33
N LEU A 310 -59.11 28.81 21.05
CA LEU A 310 -59.10 29.16 22.48
C LEU A 310 -59.61 30.59 22.73
N CYS A 311 -59.24 31.55 21.89
CA CYS A 311 -59.76 32.92 21.99
C CYS A 311 -61.28 32.99 21.81
N VAL A 312 -61.85 32.24 20.86
CA VAL A 312 -63.30 32.18 20.65
C VAL A 312 -64.01 31.62 21.88
N ILE A 313 -63.49 30.54 22.47
CA ILE A 313 -64.03 29.95 23.70
C ILE A 313 -63.98 30.97 24.86
N ALA A 314 -62.86 31.68 25.03
CA ALA A 314 -62.72 32.70 26.06
C ALA A 314 -63.72 33.86 25.90
N ILE A 315 -63.98 34.30 24.66
CA ILE A 315 -64.98 35.34 24.37
C ILE A 315 -66.38 34.85 24.72
N ILE A 316 -66.74 33.62 24.35
CA ILE A 316 -68.05 33.03 24.69
C ILE A 316 -68.22 32.99 26.22
N LEU A 317 -67.21 32.53 26.95
CA LEU A 317 -67.24 32.49 28.42
C LEU A 317 -67.38 33.90 29.01
N ALA A 318 -66.66 34.90 28.48
CA ALA A 318 -66.76 36.28 28.94
C ALA A 318 -68.15 36.91 28.70
N VAL A 319 -68.78 36.63 27.56
CA VAL A 319 -70.15 37.10 27.26
C VAL A 319 -71.17 36.43 28.19
N VAL A 320 -71.02 35.13 28.46
CA VAL A 320 -71.89 34.41 29.39
C VAL A 320 -71.72 34.94 30.83
N LEU A 321 -70.48 35.16 31.27
CA LEU A 321 -70.18 35.72 32.60
C LEU A 321 -70.68 37.16 32.76
N THR A 322 -70.52 38.02 31.75
CA THR A 322 -71.03 39.41 31.81
C THR A 322 -72.54 39.49 31.80
N ARG A 323 -73.25 38.51 31.20
CA ARG A 323 -74.71 38.39 31.33
C ARG A 323 -75.17 37.77 32.65
N ALA A 324 -74.30 37.01 33.33
CA ALA A 324 -74.59 36.38 34.61
C ALA A 324 -74.27 37.28 35.83
N ILE A 325 -73.53 38.38 35.66
CA ILE A 325 -73.31 39.37 36.73
C ILE A 325 -74.53 40.31 36.77
N PRO A 326 -75.38 40.27 37.81
CA PRO A 326 -76.45 41.25 37.96
C PRO A 326 -75.83 42.64 38.15
N LYS A 327 -76.27 43.63 37.35
CA LYS A 327 -76.03 45.05 37.66
C LYS A 327 -76.68 45.35 39.02
N ASN A 328 -75.89 45.38 40.09
CA ASN A 328 -76.28 46.06 41.31
C ASN A 328 -76.33 47.57 41.01
N ASN A 329 -77.47 48.02 40.50
CA ASN A 329 -77.84 49.42 40.56
C ASN A 329 -78.13 49.76 42.02
N LYS A 330 -77.51 50.83 42.52
CA LYS A 330 -78.00 51.54 43.71
C LYS A 330 -79.41 52.07 43.48
#